data_AF-A0A1W9V2P0-F1
#
_entry.id   AF-A0A1W9V2P0-F1
#
_cell.length_a   1.000
_cell.length_b   1.000
_cell.length_c   1.000
_cell.angle_alpha   90.00
_cell.angle_beta   90.00
_cell.angle_gamma   90.00
#
_symmetry.space_group_name_H-M   'P 1'
#
loop_
_entity.id
_entity.type
_entity.pdbx_description
1 polymer ?
#
loop_
_entity_poly.entity_id
_entity_poly.type
_entity_poly.pdbx_seq_one_letter_code
_entity_poly.pdbx_strand_id
1 'polypeptide(L)' 'PIAISESDFKVVGERGVIYNTYSDETSCGVTPGSLDGVAAHNHPLIGAVCVQVPKSEAGFTLVYEQFAGSKPAVYIPLPQ' A
#
# COMPACT_ATOMS: atom_id res chain seq x y z
N PRO A 1 -0.15 -17.34 9.89
CA PRO A 1 -0.59 -15.93 10.08
C PRO A 1 0.35 -15.02 9.29
N ILE A 2 -0.13 -13.91 8.75
CA ILE A 2 0.67 -12.97 7.97
C ILE A 2 0.60 -11.62 8.68
N ALA A 3 1.74 -11.11 9.15
CA ALA A 3 1.85 -9.74 9.60
C ALA A 3 1.78 -8.81 8.38
N ILE A 4 0.94 -7.79 8.46
CA ILE A 4 0.68 -6.82 7.41
C ILE A 4 0.81 -5.43 8.05
N SER A 5 1.59 -4.57 7.41
CA SER A 5 1.70 -3.16 7.76
C SER A 5 1.36 -2.31 6.54
N GLU A 6 0.82 -1.11 6.75
CA GLU A 6 0.63 -0.12 5.69
C GLU A 6 1.94 0.17 4.94
N SER A 7 3.08 0.01 5.60
CA SER A 7 4.42 0.19 5.01
C SER A 7 4.80 -0.88 3.98
N ASP A 8 4.12 -2.03 3.97
CA ASP A 8 4.26 -3.08 2.95
C ASP A 8 3.59 -2.68 1.61
N PHE A 9 2.86 -1.56 1.58
CA PHE A 9 2.13 -1.09 0.41
C PHE A 9 2.79 0.12 -0.23
N LYS A 10 2.75 0.16 -1.56
CA LYS A 10 3.17 1.31 -2.37
C LYS A 10 2.25 1.47 -3.57
N VAL A 11 2.17 2.67 -4.10
CA VAL A 11 1.39 2.96 -5.31
C VAL A 11 2.35 3.31 -6.44
N VAL A 12 2.10 2.74 -7.62
CA VAL A 12 2.83 3.07 -8.84
C VAL A 12 1.85 3.71 -9.82
N GLY A 13 2.16 4.93 -10.26
CA GLY A 13 1.40 5.62 -11.31
C GLY A 13 1.85 5.24 -12.72
N GLU A 14 1.16 5.75 -13.74
CA GLU A 14 1.45 5.51 -15.15
C GLU A 14 2.89 5.92 -15.54
N ARG A 15 3.42 6.94 -14.88
CA ARG A 15 4.82 7.39 -15.09
C ARG A 15 5.88 6.44 -14.51
N GLY A 16 5.48 5.34 -13.87
CA GLY A 16 6.37 4.38 -13.23
C GLY A 16 7.03 4.88 -11.94
N VAL A 17 6.57 6.02 -11.41
CA VAL A 17 7.04 6.57 -10.14
C VAL A 17 6.41 5.80 -8.98
N ILE A 18 7.23 5.46 -7.99
CA ILE A 18 6.79 4.78 -6.76
C ILE A 18 6.46 5.83 -5.69
N TYR A 19 5.27 5.72 -5.12
CA TYR A 19 4.79 6.54 -4.01
C TYR A 19 4.59 5.65 -2.79
N ASN A 20 5.35 5.87 -1.73
CA ASN A 20 5.31 5.04 -0.52
C ASN A 20 4.27 5.56 0.48
N THR A 21 3.78 4.69 1.34
CA THR A 21 2.81 5.03 2.40
C THR A 21 3.48 5.67 3.62
N TYR A 22 4.78 5.46 3.79
CA TYR A 22 5.53 5.78 5.00
C TYR A 22 6.61 6.85 4.83
N SER A 23 6.92 7.30 3.60
CA SER A 23 7.90 8.39 3.41
C SER A 23 7.28 9.75 3.70
N ASP A 24 8.02 10.64 4.34
CA ASP A 24 7.56 11.98 4.73
C ASP A 24 6.97 12.79 3.54
N GLU A 25 7.50 12.58 2.34
CA GLU A 25 7.07 13.29 1.12
C GLU A 25 5.74 12.79 0.54
N THR A 26 5.34 11.56 0.85
CA THR A 26 4.17 10.90 0.23
C THR A 26 3.18 10.32 1.25
N SER A 27 3.49 10.37 2.55
CA SER A 27 2.59 9.93 3.60
C SER A 27 1.43 10.91 3.78
N CYS A 28 0.30 10.41 4.26
CA CYS A 28 -0.85 11.25 4.59
C CYS A 28 -0.84 11.78 6.04
N GLY A 29 0.27 11.61 6.77
CA GLY A 29 0.29 11.79 8.22
C GLY A 29 -0.48 10.68 8.92
N VAL A 30 -1.41 11.04 9.81
CA VAL A 30 -2.22 10.06 10.55
C VAL A 30 -3.37 9.57 9.67
N THR A 31 -3.35 8.28 9.32
CA THR A 31 -4.43 7.62 8.57
C THR A 31 -5.41 6.94 9.52
N PRO A 32 -6.68 7.40 9.62
CA PRO A 32 -7.68 6.73 10.46
C PRO A 32 -7.96 5.31 9.97
N GLY A 33 -7.89 4.33 10.88
CA GLY A 33 -8.09 2.93 10.54
C GLY A 33 -7.00 2.39 9.61
N SER A 34 -5.77 2.84 9.78
CA SER A 34 -4.61 2.34 9.03
C SER A 34 -4.53 0.82 9.09
N LEU A 35 -4.09 0.24 7.98
CA LEU A 35 -3.93 -1.20 7.87
C LEU A 35 -2.67 -1.64 8.63
N ASP A 36 -2.85 -2.14 9.84
CA ASP A 36 -1.78 -2.70 10.65
C ASP A 36 -2.30 -3.86 11.49
N GLY A 37 -1.63 -5.01 11.40
CA GLY A 37 -1.98 -6.17 12.23
C GLY A 37 -1.56 -7.51 11.64
N VAL A 38 -2.19 -8.57 12.15
CA VAL A 38 -1.89 -9.94 11.76
C VAL A 38 -3.14 -10.60 11.18
N ALA A 39 -3.10 -10.90 9.89
CA ALA A 39 -4.13 -11.70 9.22
C ALA A 39 -3.99 -13.17 9.61
N ALA A 40 -5.02 -13.73 10.24
CA ALA A 40 -5.12 -15.15 10.54
C ALA A 40 -5.87 -15.89 9.42
N HIS A 41 -5.75 -17.21 9.40
CA HIS A 41 -6.48 -18.02 8.43
C HIS A 41 -7.99 -17.82 8.61
N ASN A 42 -8.71 -17.55 7.51
CA ASN A 42 -10.14 -17.24 7.48
C ASN A 42 -10.61 -16.00 8.26
N HIS A 43 -9.68 -15.14 8.70
CA HIS A 43 -10.01 -13.87 9.35
C HIS A 43 -9.35 -12.73 8.55
N PRO A 44 -10.07 -12.14 7.58
CA PRO A 44 -9.52 -11.06 6.78
C PRO A 44 -9.27 -9.83 7.65
N LEU A 45 -8.19 -9.11 7.34
CA LEU A 45 -7.92 -7.79 7.91
C LEU A 45 -8.48 -6.73 6.95
N ILE A 46 -9.12 -5.71 7.50
CA ILE A 46 -9.65 -4.57 6.75
C ILE A 46 -9.05 -3.30 7.37
N GLY A 47 -8.55 -2.42 6.53
CA GLY A 47 -7.94 -1.17 6.94
C GLY A 47 -7.70 -0.26 5.74
N ALA A 48 -7.26 0.95 6.02
CA ALA A 48 -6.96 1.97 5.03
C ALA A 48 -5.45 2.06 4.79
N VAL A 49 -5.10 2.40 3.56
CA VAL A 49 -3.75 2.79 3.17
C VAL A 49 -3.88 4.14 2.48
N CYS A 50 -3.00 5.09 2.80
CA CYS A 50 -3.04 6.42 2.23
C CYS A 50 -1.68 6.81 1.64
N VAL A 51 -1.72 7.40 0.45
CA VAL A 51 -0.55 7.86 -0.30
C VAL A 51 -0.89 9.19 -0.97
N GLN A 52 -0.02 10.18 -0.82
CA GLN A 52 -0.08 11.44 -1.53
C GLN A 52 0.60 11.30 -2.89
N VAL A 53 -0.11 11.71 -3.94
CA VAL A 53 0.35 11.67 -5.32
C VAL A 53 0.11 13.02 -6.00
N PRO A 54 0.90 13.40 -7.02
CA PRO A 54 0.63 14.58 -7.83
C PRO A 54 -0.74 14.50 -8.50
N LYS A 55 -1.47 15.63 -8.56
CA LYS A 55 -2.81 15.69 -9.18
C LYS A 55 -2.85 15.25 -10.65
N SER A 56 -1.73 15.32 -11.35
CA SER A 56 -1.60 14.92 -12.75
C SER A 56 -1.23 13.46 -12.96
N GLU A 57 -0.95 12.71 -11.88
CA GLU A 57 -0.70 11.27 -11.96
C GLU A 57 -2.02 10.50 -12.12
N ALA A 58 -1.97 9.42 -12.89
CA ALA A 58 -3.11 8.53 -13.12
C ALA A 58 -2.62 7.07 -13.27
N GLY A 59 -3.53 6.16 -13.60
CA GLY A 59 -3.18 4.76 -13.90
C GLY A 59 -2.57 4.02 -12.72
N PHE A 60 -3.13 4.23 -11.52
CA PHE A 60 -2.53 3.73 -10.29
C PHE A 60 -2.63 2.20 -10.16
N THR A 61 -1.53 1.59 -9.74
CA THR A 61 -1.45 0.20 -9.30
C THR A 61 -0.98 0.15 -7.87
N LEU A 62 -1.77 -0.47 -6.99
CA LEU A 62 -1.36 -0.80 -5.63
C LEU A 62 -0.45 -2.02 -5.68
N VAL A 63 0.70 -1.92 -5.04
CA VAL A 63 1.68 -3.00 -4.92
C VAL A 63 1.81 -3.37 -3.45
N TYR A 64 1.61 -4.64 -3.15
CA TYR A 64 1.91 -5.23 -1.84
C TYR A 64 3.19 -6.04 -1.94
N GLU A 65 4.19 -5.66 -1.16
CA GLU A 65 5.46 -6.36 -1.05
C GLU A 65 5.79 -6.57 0.41
N GLN A 66 5.76 -7.83 0.85
CA GLN A 66 6.03 -8.18 2.24
C GLN A 66 7.51 -7.88 2.57
N PHE A 67 7.76 -7.11 3.63
CA PHE A 67 9.09 -6.65 4.06
C PHE A 67 10.20 -7.74 4.09
N ALA A 68 9.83 -9.01 4.31
CA ALA A 68 10.77 -10.13 4.37
C ALA A 68 11.19 -10.73 3.01
N GLY A 69 10.69 -10.23 1.88
CA GLY A 69 11.08 -10.68 0.53
C GLY A 69 10.77 -12.15 0.20
N SER A 70 10.10 -12.87 1.10
CA SER A 70 9.83 -14.31 0.99
C SER A 70 8.75 -14.68 -0.03
N LYS A 71 8.05 -13.69 -0.59
CA LYS A 71 6.96 -13.86 -1.53
C LYS A 71 7.03 -12.84 -2.65
N PRO A 72 6.58 -13.19 -3.87
CA PRO A 72 6.50 -12.23 -4.97
C PRO A 72 5.53 -11.10 -4.61
N ALA A 73 5.83 -9.90 -5.11
CA ALA A 73 4.94 -8.76 -4.97
C ALA A 73 3.60 -9.01 -5.67
N VAL A 74 2.52 -8.50 -5.08
CA VAL A 74 1.16 -8.56 -5.61
C VAL A 74 0.81 -7.20 -6.20
N TYR A 75 0.28 -7.19 -7.42
CA TYR A 75 -0.06 -5.98 -8.17
C TYR A 75 -1.57 -5.92 -8.37
N ILE A 76 -2.19 -4.83 -7.93
CA ILE A 76 -3.64 -4.62 -7.94
C ILE A 76 -3.92 -3.29 -8.66
N PRO A 77 -4.39 -3.31 -9.92
CA PRO A 77 -4.81 -2.11 -10.62
C PRO A 77 -5.96 -1.43 -9.87
N LEU A 78 -5.88 -0.12 -9.66
CA LEU A 78 -6.95 0.66 -9.05
C LEU A 78 -7.93 1.18 -10.12
N PRO A 79 -9.22 1.28 -9.80
CA PRO A 79 -10.21 1.86 -10.71
C PRO A 79 -9.90 3.34 -11.01
N GLN A 80 -10.34 3.79 -12.20
CA GLN A 80 -10.26 5.19 -12.63
C GLN A 80 -11.42 6.03 -12.11
#